data_AF-A0A2G6P812-F1
#
_entry.id   AF-A0A2G6P812-F1
#
_cell.length_a   1.000
_cell.length_b   1.000
_cell.length_c   1.000
_cell.angle_alpha   90.00
_cell.angle_beta   90.00
_cell.angle_gamma   90.00
#
_symmetry.space_group_name_H-M   'P 1'
#
loop_
_entity.id
_entity.type
_entity.pdbx_description
1 polymer ?
#
loop_
_entity_poly.entity_id
_entity_poly.type
_entity_poly.pdbx_seq_one_letter_code
_entity_poly.pdbx_strand_id
1 'polypeptide(L)'
;MSNVTQQQALKALKTYFSIGELNNLAFTLNIPYEDLAGSGRAAKALEIVQYAQRHGLYSQLIQQIAASRPNIIDWDVLEPAPPAPANLGGQAGGNTTINIHGNMVGGVIGDGQVWAENIAGKSIIINQVPPQNKEQFQKQLEELEKLLQEASKNNEFPIPRDAQTVIEDIADTREEAATDKPRSGRITRRLEDIAEILSDAGKAAQAAGNFGAAVLKTAPIIAGLIKAVSHIF
;
A
#
# COMPACT_ATOMS: atom_id res chain seq x y z
N MET A 1 16.79 11.21 32.54
CA MET A 1 16.08 10.63 31.39
C MET A 1 15.84 11.77 30.42
N SER A 2 16.35 11.70 29.20
CA SER A 2 16.12 12.72 28.17
C SER A 2 14.61 12.93 28.01
N ASN A 3 14.17 14.19 27.88
CA ASN A 3 12.75 14.52 27.71
C ASN A 3 12.28 14.06 26.33
N VAL A 4 11.73 12.84 26.25
CA VAL A 4 11.16 12.31 25.01
C VAL A 4 9.87 13.05 24.67
N THR A 5 9.88 13.77 23.56
CA THR A 5 8.73 14.53 23.07
C THR A 5 7.63 13.62 22.53
N GLN A 6 6.39 14.11 22.51
CA GLN A 6 5.23 13.40 21.98
C GLN A 6 5.45 12.94 20.53
N GLN A 7 6.11 13.78 19.73
CA GLN A 7 6.42 13.50 18.34
C GLN A 7 7.42 12.35 18.20
N GLN A 8 8.43 12.29 19.08
CA GLN A 8 9.39 11.19 19.12
C GLN A 8 8.73 9.87 19.50
N ALA A 9 7.86 9.86 20.51
CA ALA A 9 7.07 8.68 20.89
C ALA A 9 6.18 8.20 19.75
N LEU A 10 5.45 9.13 19.10
CA LEU A 10 4.59 8.82 17.97
C LEU A 10 5.38 8.27 16.78
N LYS A 11 6.52 8.89 16.44
CA LYS A 11 7.41 8.41 15.36
C LYS A 11 7.87 6.99 15.64
N ALA A 12 8.32 6.70 16.87
CA ALA A 12 8.76 5.36 17.27
C ALA A 12 7.65 4.31 17.12
N LEU A 13 6.44 4.60 17.62
CA LEU A 13 5.29 3.69 17.50
C LEU A 13 4.87 3.47 16.04
N LYS A 14 4.87 4.50 15.20
CA LYS A 14 4.52 4.36 13.78
C LYS A 14 5.53 3.54 12.99
N THR A 15 6.82 3.70 13.29
CA THR A 15 7.89 3.05 12.53
C THR A 15 8.10 1.60 12.96
N TYR A 16 8.10 1.31 14.26
CA TYR A 16 8.63 0.05 14.78
C TYR A 16 7.59 -0.89 15.42
N PHE A 17 6.33 -0.46 15.53
CA PHE A 17 5.25 -1.29 16.07
C PHE A 17 4.26 -1.64 14.96
N SER A 18 3.85 -2.89 14.91
CA SER A 18 2.69 -3.37 14.15
C SER A 18 1.38 -3.12 14.91
N ILE A 19 0.24 -3.29 14.27
CA ILE A 19 -1.06 -3.05 14.93
C ILE A 19 -1.33 -4.00 16.10
N GLY A 20 -0.89 -5.27 15.99
CA GLY A 20 -0.98 -6.24 17.08
C GLY A 20 -0.09 -5.85 18.26
N GLU A 21 1.10 -5.32 17.99
CA GLU A 21 2.00 -4.84 19.06
C GLU A 21 1.48 -3.58 19.73
N LEU A 22 0.80 -2.68 18.98
CA LEU A 22 0.11 -1.53 19.57
C LEU A 22 -1.03 -1.96 20.50
N ASN A 23 -1.78 -3.01 20.15
CA ASN A 23 -2.80 -3.57 21.02
C ASN A 23 -2.18 -4.14 22.31
N ASN A 24 -1.12 -4.95 22.18
CA ASN A 24 -0.42 -5.50 23.34
C ASN A 24 0.17 -4.41 24.25
N LEU A 25 0.71 -3.33 23.65
CA LEU A 25 1.21 -2.18 24.39
C LEU A 25 0.10 -1.45 25.14
N ALA A 26 -1.04 -1.20 24.47
CA ALA A 26 -2.21 -0.60 25.10
C ALA A 26 -2.75 -1.45 26.26
N PHE A 27 -2.85 -2.77 26.05
CA PHE A 27 -3.23 -3.72 27.09
C PHE A 27 -2.30 -3.67 28.31
N THR A 28 -0.98 -3.66 28.08
CA THR A 28 0.04 -3.59 29.14
C THR A 28 -0.07 -2.31 29.97
N LEU A 29 -0.43 -1.20 29.33
CA LEU A 29 -0.62 0.11 29.97
C LEU A 29 -2.04 0.32 30.49
N ASN A 30 -2.90 -0.71 30.42
CA ASN A 30 -4.32 -0.63 30.78
C ASN A 30 -5.07 0.50 30.05
N ILE A 31 -4.76 0.70 28.77
CA ILE A 31 -5.43 1.63 27.86
C ILE A 31 -6.53 0.86 27.12
N PRO A 32 -7.79 1.34 27.10
CA PRO A 32 -8.90 0.68 26.41
C PRO A 32 -8.75 0.80 24.89
N TYR A 33 -8.00 -0.12 24.27
CA TYR A 33 -7.61 -0.05 22.85
C TYR A 33 -8.80 -0.01 21.87
N GLU A 34 -9.87 -0.74 22.21
CA GLU A 34 -11.11 -0.81 21.41
C GLU A 34 -11.85 0.54 21.38
N ASP A 35 -11.73 1.35 22.45
CA ASP A 35 -12.37 2.65 22.56
C ASP A 35 -11.57 3.78 21.89
N LEU A 36 -10.33 3.51 21.46
CA LEU A 36 -9.50 4.50 20.78
C LEU A 36 -10.03 4.78 19.37
N ALA A 37 -10.11 6.06 19.00
CA ALA A 37 -10.58 6.48 17.69
C ALA A 37 -9.64 6.05 16.54
N GLY A 38 -10.21 6.00 15.32
CA GLY A 38 -9.48 5.76 14.09
C GLY A 38 -9.24 4.28 13.77
N SER A 39 -9.33 3.96 12.49
CA SER A 39 -8.94 2.67 11.92
C SER A 39 -7.50 2.75 11.42
N GLY A 40 -6.71 1.73 11.75
CA GLY A 40 -5.34 1.59 11.25
C GLY A 40 -4.24 2.06 12.21
N ARG A 41 -3.01 1.63 11.88
CA ARG A 41 -1.83 1.70 12.75
C ARG A 41 -1.47 3.12 13.17
N ALA A 42 -1.43 4.06 12.22
CA ALA A 42 -1.00 5.43 12.48
C ALA A 42 -1.99 6.20 13.37
N ALA A 43 -3.29 5.99 13.15
CA ALA A 43 -4.35 6.60 13.96
C ALA A 43 -4.33 6.03 15.38
N LYS A 44 -4.26 4.69 15.53
CA LYS A 44 -4.16 4.04 16.84
C LYS A 44 -2.90 4.45 17.61
N ALA A 45 -1.74 4.56 16.95
CA ALA A 45 -0.52 5.06 17.58
C ALA A 45 -0.66 6.49 18.13
N LEU A 46 -1.34 7.37 17.39
CA LEU A 46 -1.63 8.73 17.84
C LEU A 46 -2.53 8.74 19.07
N GLU A 47 -3.63 7.97 19.03
CA GLU A 47 -4.58 7.90 20.13
C GLU A 47 -3.97 7.31 21.40
N ILE A 48 -3.11 6.29 21.29
CA ILE A 48 -2.39 5.73 22.45
C ILE A 48 -1.53 6.81 23.13
N VAL A 49 -0.79 7.58 22.34
CA VAL A 49 0.06 8.66 22.87
C VAL A 49 -0.78 9.75 23.54
N GLN A 50 -1.88 10.17 22.90
CA GLN A 50 -2.77 11.18 23.46
C GLN A 50 -3.48 10.69 24.74
N TYR A 51 -3.92 9.43 24.77
CA TYR A 51 -4.53 8.83 25.94
C TYR A 51 -3.52 8.76 27.10
N ALA A 52 -2.31 8.24 26.84
CA ALA A 52 -1.27 8.14 27.85
C ALA A 52 -0.91 9.52 28.44
N GLN A 53 -0.92 10.57 27.63
CA GLN A 53 -0.71 11.94 28.09
C GLN A 53 -1.86 12.45 28.97
N ARG A 54 -3.12 12.29 28.53
CA ARG A 54 -4.31 12.74 29.28
C ARG A 54 -4.44 12.06 30.65
N HIS A 55 -3.99 10.81 30.75
CA HIS A 55 -4.13 9.99 31.96
C HIS A 55 -2.84 9.89 32.79
N GLY A 56 -1.78 10.66 32.45
CA GLY A 56 -0.53 10.65 33.21
C GLY A 56 0.30 9.37 33.09
N LEU A 57 0.01 8.52 32.09
CA LEU A 57 0.70 7.26 31.79
C LEU A 57 1.89 7.43 30.83
N TYR A 58 2.17 8.66 30.40
CA TYR A 58 3.19 8.93 29.37
C TYR A 58 4.59 8.42 29.76
N SER A 59 4.98 8.53 31.02
CA SER A 59 6.27 7.99 31.49
C SER A 59 6.36 6.47 31.37
N GLN A 60 5.27 5.76 31.68
CA GLN A 60 5.17 4.31 31.56
C GLN A 60 5.19 3.88 30.08
N LEU A 61 4.53 4.63 29.21
CA LEU A 61 4.59 4.41 27.76
C LEU A 61 6.03 4.48 27.25
N ILE A 62 6.79 5.52 27.61
CA ILE A 62 8.20 5.65 27.20
C ILE A 62 9.04 4.50 27.74
N GLN A 63 8.85 4.11 29.01
CA GLN A 63 9.55 2.96 29.60
C GLN A 63 9.25 1.67 28.83
N GLN A 64 8.00 1.44 28.44
CA GLN A 64 7.64 0.25 27.69
C GLN A 64 8.14 0.24 26.26
N ILE A 65 8.17 1.39 25.58
CA ILE A 65 8.79 1.51 24.26
C ILE A 65 10.29 1.18 24.36
N ALA A 66 10.98 1.76 25.35
CA ALA A 66 12.40 1.52 25.58
C ALA A 66 12.70 0.05 25.95
N ALA A 67 11.85 -0.59 26.76
CA ALA A 67 12.00 -1.99 27.13
C ALA A 67 11.74 -2.95 25.95
N SER A 68 10.73 -2.66 25.13
CA SER A 68 10.36 -3.50 23.98
C SER A 68 11.33 -3.36 22.80
N ARG A 69 12.00 -2.22 22.70
CA ARG A 69 12.96 -1.89 21.63
C ARG A 69 14.19 -1.20 22.22
N PRO A 70 15.05 -1.94 22.93
CA PRO A 70 16.23 -1.39 23.56
C PRO A 70 17.26 -0.84 22.57
N ASN A 71 17.14 -1.15 21.27
CA ASN A 71 18.02 -0.62 20.22
C ASN A 71 17.62 0.79 19.74
N ILE A 72 16.45 1.31 20.14
CA ILE A 72 16.04 2.70 19.88
C ILE A 72 16.65 3.57 21.00
N ILE A 73 17.98 3.60 21.08
CA ILE A 73 18.70 4.30 22.16
C ILE A 73 18.79 5.80 21.86
N ASP A 74 18.67 6.18 20.60
CA ASP A 74 18.81 7.57 20.19
C ASP A 74 17.47 8.15 19.75
N TRP A 75 16.77 8.75 20.72
CA TRP A 75 15.53 9.50 20.47
C TRP A 75 15.78 10.76 19.61
N ASP A 76 17.02 11.23 19.52
CA ASP A 76 17.45 12.34 18.66
C ASP A 76 17.97 11.85 17.29
N VAL A 77 18.56 10.66 17.21
CA VAL A 77 19.04 10.04 15.96
C VAL A 77 18.05 8.98 15.45
N LEU A 78 16.81 9.39 15.24
CA LEU A 78 15.98 8.76 14.20
C LEU A 78 16.23 9.55 12.92
N GLU A 79 17.27 9.17 12.16
CA GLU A 79 17.75 9.84 10.96
C GLU A 79 16.63 10.42 10.06
N PRO A 80 16.86 11.57 9.42
CA PRO A 80 15.98 12.08 8.37
C PRO A 80 15.86 11.04 7.27
N ALA A 81 14.72 11.04 6.57
CA ALA A 81 14.49 10.19 5.41
C ALA A 81 15.75 10.15 4.51
N PRO A 82 16.10 8.98 3.94
CA PRO A 82 17.34 8.81 3.19
C PRO A 82 17.52 9.97 2.19
N PRO A 83 18.73 10.56 2.08
CA PRO A 83 18.94 11.66 1.16
C PRO A 83 18.59 11.19 -0.25
N ALA A 84 17.75 11.98 -0.93
CA ALA A 84 17.51 11.82 -2.35
C ALA A 84 18.86 11.62 -3.07
N PRO A 85 18.97 10.67 -4.02
CA PRO A 85 20.25 10.32 -4.60
C PRO A 85 20.96 11.56 -5.12
N ALA A 86 22.18 11.76 -4.61
CA ALA A 86 23.06 12.83 -5.02
C ALA A 86 23.34 12.69 -6.52
N ASN A 87 22.86 13.68 -7.27
CA ASN A 87 23.05 13.79 -8.70
C ASN A 87 24.54 14.05 -8.97
N LEU A 88 25.31 12.98 -9.22
CA LEU A 88 26.68 13.07 -9.70
C LEU A 88 26.64 13.30 -11.21
N GLY A 89 27.00 14.51 -11.61
CA GLY A 89 27.18 14.89 -13.00
C GLY A 89 28.16 13.94 -13.71
N GLY A 90 27.66 13.27 -14.74
CA GLY A 90 28.42 12.51 -15.73
C GLY A 90 27.86 12.82 -17.10
N GLN A 91 28.54 13.72 -17.79
CA GLN A 91 28.24 14.20 -19.13
C GLN A 91 28.65 13.13 -20.16
N ALA A 92 27.69 12.62 -20.95
CA ALA A 92 27.78 12.30 -22.39
C ALA A 92 26.79 11.20 -22.79
N GLY A 93 25.71 11.60 -23.46
CA GLY A 93 24.73 10.70 -24.09
C GLY A 93 23.41 11.44 -24.26
N GLY A 94 23.25 12.20 -25.34
CA GLY A 94 22.20 13.19 -25.57
C GLY A 94 20.82 12.87 -24.99
N ASN A 95 20.52 13.47 -23.84
CA ASN A 95 19.19 13.44 -23.24
C ASN A 95 18.37 14.57 -23.88
N THR A 96 17.60 14.24 -24.90
CA THR A 96 16.65 15.18 -25.49
C THR A 96 15.56 15.46 -24.45
N THR A 97 15.65 16.59 -23.76
CA THR A 97 14.55 17.08 -22.91
C THR A 97 13.46 17.62 -23.83
N ILE A 98 12.41 16.82 -24.05
CA ILE A 98 11.24 17.28 -24.80
C ILE A 98 10.29 17.95 -23.82
N ASN A 99 10.30 19.29 -23.79
CA ASN A 99 9.34 20.07 -23.04
C ASN A 99 8.02 20.18 -23.83
N ILE A 100 7.12 19.23 -23.59
CA ILE A 100 5.84 19.15 -24.31
C ILE A 100 4.81 19.99 -23.55
N HIS A 101 4.57 21.18 -24.07
CA HIS A 101 3.50 22.05 -23.61
C HIS A 101 2.25 21.78 -24.47
N GLY A 102 1.45 20.77 -24.09
CA GLY A 102 0.22 20.43 -24.81
C GLY A 102 -0.32 19.03 -24.52
N ASN A 103 -1.50 18.72 -25.07
CA ASN A 103 -2.12 17.40 -24.96
C ASN A 103 -1.38 16.40 -25.86
N MET A 104 -0.78 15.37 -25.27
CA MET A 104 -0.08 14.31 -25.99
C MET A 104 -1.08 13.24 -26.43
N VAL A 105 -1.37 13.16 -27.74
CA VAL A 105 -2.12 12.03 -28.34
C VAL A 105 -1.19 11.37 -29.36
N GLY A 106 -0.52 10.29 -28.96
CA GLY A 106 0.47 9.62 -29.79
C GLY A 106 0.47 8.11 -29.57
N GLY A 107 0.15 7.36 -30.62
CA GLY A 107 0.34 5.91 -30.67
C GLY A 107 1.82 5.58 -30.84
N VAL A 108 2.31 4.67 -29.99
CA VAL A 108 3.67 4.10 -30.00
C VAL A 108 4.75 5.05 -29.46
N ILE A 109 4.87 5.07 -28.13
CA ILE A 109 6.15 5.34 -27.46
C ILE A 109 6.95 4.03 -27.63
N GLY A 110 8.12 4.07 -28.27
CA GLY A 110 9.00 2.89 -28.41
C GLY A 110 9.32 2.27 -27.06
N ASP A 111 9.89 1.05 -27.04
CA ASP A 111 10.16 0.16 -25.87
C ASP A 111 10.88 0.76 -24.62
N GLY A 112 11.04 2.08 -24.51
CA GLY A 112 11.53 2.79 -23.34
C GLY A 112 10.49 2.90 -22.21
N GLN A 113 10.97 2.76 -20.98
CA GLN A 113 10.19 3.00 -19.77
C GLN A 113 9.98 4.51 -19.55
N VAL A 114 8.74 4.92 -19.26
CA VAL A 114 8.42 6.30 -18.85
C VAL A 114 8.48 6.39 -17.33
N TRP A 115 9.51 7.07 -16.81
CA TRP A 115 9.64 7.42 -15.40
C TRP A 115 8.96 8.76 -15.16
N ALA A 116 7.82 8.77 -14.48
CA ALA A 116 7.10 9.99 -14.13
C ALA A 116 7.14 10.20 -12.61
N GLU A 117 8.02 11.10 -12.15
CA GLU A 117 8.23 11.35 -10.72
C GLU A 117 7.19 12.29 -10.09
N ASN A 118 6.47 13.08 -10.90
CA ASN A 118 5.44 14.01 -10.44
C ASN A 118 4.34 14.20 -11.49
N ILE A 119 3.38 13.27 -11.56
CA ILE A 119 2.14 13.49 -12.33
C ILE A 119 1.21 14.38 -11.48
N ALA A 120 1.50 15.68 -11.49
CA ALA A 120 0.68 16.69 -10.84
C ALA A 120 -0.56 16.97 -11.71
N GLY A 121 -1.61 16.19 -11.50
CA GLY A 121 -2.94 16.47 -12.04
C GLY A 121 -3.54 15.30 -12.83
N LYS A 122 -4.60 14.75 -12.25
CA LYS A 122 -5.67 13.96 -12.89
C LYS A 122 -5.22 12.79 -13.80
N SER A 123 -5.37 11.60 -13.23
CA SER A 123 -5.61 10.33 -13.92
C SER A 123 -4.53 9.90 -14.93
N ILE A 124 -3.69 8.96 -14.53
CA ILE A 124 -3.03 8.08 -15.49
C ILE A 124 -4.16 7.29 -16.17
N ILE A 125 -4.52 7.67 -17.40
CA ILE A 125 -5.42 6.88 -18.23
C ILE A 125 -4.59 5.75 -18.81
N ILE A 126 -4.46 4.67 -18.03
CA ILE A 126 -4.05 3.38 -18.59
C ILE A 126 -5.26 2.94 -19.41
N ASN A 127 -5.10 2.80 -20.73
CA ASN A 127 -6.14 2.38 -21.68
C ASN A 127 -6.59 0.92 -21.44
N GLN A 128 -6.95 0.57 -20.22
CA GLN A 128 -7.61 -0.69 -19.93
C GLN A 128 -9.09 -0.50 -20.21
N VAL A 129 -9.50 -1.07 -21.33
CA VAL A 129 -10.90 -1.18 -21.71
C VAL A 129 -11.55 -2.11 -20.67
N PRO A 130 -12.55 -1.64 -19.90
CA PRO A 130 -13.29 -2.50 -19.00
C PRO A 130 -13.88 -3.66 -19.78
N PRO A 131 -13.91 -4.88 -19.22
CA PRO A 131 -14.46 -6.02 -19.94
C PRO A 131 -15.93 -5.75 -20.24
N GLN A 132 -16.35 -6.13 -21.45
CA GLN A 132 -17.70 -5.86 -21.96
C GLN A 132 -18.63 -7.07 -21.84
N ASN A 133 -18.08 -8.25 -21.54
CA ASN A 133 -18.82 -9.50 -21.42
C ASN A 133 -18.11 -10.47 -20.48
N LYS A 134 -18.83 -11.54 -20.10
CA LYS A 134 -18.36 -12.58 -19.17
C LYS A 134 -17.03 -13.20 -19.59
N GLU A 135 -16.81 -13.44 -20.88
CA GLU A 135 -15.57 -14.03 -21.40
C GLU A 135 -14.36 -13.08 -21.23
N GLN A 136 -14.53 -11.80 -21.58
CA GLN A 136 -13.49 -10.78 -21.38
C GLN A 136 -13.20 -10.57 -19.89
N PHE A 137 -14.21 -10.61 -19.03
CA PHE A 137 -14.05 -10.50 -17.58
C PHE A 137 -13.21 -11.67 -17.03
N GLN A 138 -13.51 -12.90 -17.45
CA GLN A 138 -12.75 -14.08 -17.07
C GLN A 138 -11.29 -14.03 -17.56
N LYS A 139 -11.07 -13.58 -18.80
CA LYS A 139 -9.73 -13.43 -19.37
C LYS A 139 -8.90 -12.40 -18.60
N GLN A 140 -9.50 -11.27 -18.22
CA GLN A 140 -8.80 -10.25 -17.41
C GLN A 140 -8.52 -10.73 -15.99
N LEU A 141 -9.42 -11.51 -15.37
CA LEU A 141 -9.12 -12.15 -14.08
C LEU A 141 -7.95 -13.14 -14.17
N GLU A 142 -7.88 -13.92 -15.26
CA GLU A 142 -6.74 -14.83 -15.49
C GLU A 142 -5.42 -14.07 -15.69
N GLU A 143 -5.44 -12.97 -16.44
CA GLU A 143 -4.27 -12.10 -16.62
C GLU A 143 -3.83 -11.48 -15.29
N LEU A 144 -4.79 -10.98 -14.50
CA LEU A 144 -4.55 -10.45 -13.17
C LEU A 144 -3.93 -11.50 -12.25
N GLU A 145 -4.46 -12.72 -12.24
CA GLU A 145 -3.91 -13.83 -11.46
C GLU A 145 -2.45 -14.13 -11.82
N LYS A 146 -2.14 -14.20 -13.13
CA LYS A 146 -0.76 -14.43 -13.61
C LYS A 146 0.19 -13.32 -13.15
N LEU A 147 -0.23 -12.06 -13.24
CA LEU A 147 0.55 -10.91 -12.76
C LEU A 147 0.81 -10.98 -11.25
N LEU A 148 -0.20 -11.38 -10.47
CA LEU A 148 -0.09 -11.53 -9.01
C LEU A 148 0.82 -12.70 -8.62
N GLN A 149 0.76 -13.81 -9.35
CA GLN A 149 1.68 -14.94 -9.17
C GLN A 149 3.12 -14.56 -9.50
N GLU A 150 3.35 -13.78 -10.55
CA GLU A 150 4.69 -13.25 -10.89
C GLU A 150 5.19 -12.29 -9.79
N ALA A 151 4.35 -11.34 -9.37
CA ALA A 151 4.65 -10.44 -8.26
C ALA A 151 4.99 -11.20 -6.96
N SER A 152 4.26 -12.28 -6.67
CA SER A 152 4.55 -13.15 -5.53
C SER A 152 5.91 -13.84 -5.66
N LYS A 153 6.25 -14.41 -6.83
CA LYS A 153 7.56 -15.04 -7.09
C LYS A 153 8.71 -14.05 -6.95
N ASN A 154 8.48 -12.80 -7.34
CA ASN A 154 9.46 -11.72 -7.27
C ASN A 154 9.57 -11.09 -5.87
N ASN A 155 8.81 -11.58 -4.87
CA ASN A 155 8.73 -11.02 -3.53
C ASN A 155 8.32 -9.53 -3.52
N GLU A 156 7.43 -9.14 -4.43
CA GLU A 156 6.89 -7.76 -4.49
C GLU A 156 5.82 -7.51 -3.42
N PHE A 157 5.33 -8.57 -2.78
CA PHE A 157 4.45 -8.47 -1.62
C PHE A 157 5.27 -8.40 -0.34
N PRO A 158 5.11 -7.34 0.47
CA PRO A 158 5.79 -7.22 1.77
C PRO A 158 5.44 -8.36 2.73
N ILE A 159 4.20 -8.85 2.64
CA ILE A 159 3.68 -9.94 3.47
C ILE A 159 3.33 -11.10 2.52
N PRO A 160 4.05 -12.24 2.55
CA PRO A 160 3.77 -13.37 1.66
C PRO A 160 2.35 -13.92 1.77
N ARG A 161 1.76 -13.83 2.97
CA ARG A 161 0.37 -14.24 3.22
C ARG A 161 -0.63 -13.42 2.42
N ASP A 162 -0.40 -12.12 2.26
CA ASP A 162 -1.28 -11.22 1.50
C ASP A 162 -1.31 -11.60 0.02
N ALA A 163 -0.14 -11.97 -0.53
CA ALA A 163 -0.03 -12.47 -1.90
C ALA A 163 -0.91 -13.70 -2.11
N GLN A 164 -0.83 -14.67 -1.19
CA GLN A 164 -1.60 -15.89 -1.26
C GLN A 164 -3.11 -15.62 -1.13
N THR A 165 -3.52 -14.80 -0.15
CA THR A 165 -4.93 -14.41 0.02
C THR A 165 -5.49 -13.76 -1.23
N VAL A 166 -4.77 -12.81 -1.84
CA VAL A 166 -5.21 -12.14 -3.07
C VAL A 166 -5.34 -13.13 -4.24
N ILE A 167 -4.39 -14.06 -4.40
CA ILE A 167 -4.45 -15.07 -5.47
C ILE A 167 -5.64 -16.01 -5.27
N GLU A 168 -5.87 -16.47 -4.03
CA GLU A 168 -7.03 -17.30 -3.68
C GLU A 168 -8.35 -16.57 -3.92
N ASP A 169 -8.46 -15.30 -3.52
CA ASP A 169 -9.66 -14.49 -3.74
C ASP A 169 -9.94 -14.23 -5.23
N ILE A 170 -8.89 -14.09 -6.05
CA ILE A 170 -9.05 -14.00 -7.51
C ILE A 170 -9.58 -15.33 -8.07
N ALA A 171 -9.05 -16.47 -7.64
CA ALA A 171 -9.53 -17.78 -8.09
C ALA A 171 -11.00 -18.01 -7.70
N ASP A 172 -11.38 -17.69 -6.46
CA ASP A 172 -12.76 -17.73 -5.99
C ASP A 172 -13.67 -16.78 -6.79
N THR A 173 -13.18 -15.59 -7.13
CA THR A 173 -13.91 -14.60 -7.92
C THR A 173 -14.15 -15.12 -9.34
N ARG A 174 -13.16 -15.80 -9.94
CA ARG A 174 -13.29 -16.46 -11.25
C ARG A 174 -14.33 -17.57 -11.21
N GLU A 175 -14.31 -18.42 -10.18
CA GLU A 175 -15.28 -19.49 -10.01
C GLU A 175 -16.70 -18.95 -9.86
N GLU A 176 -16.92 -17.97 -8.98
CA GLU A 176 -18.24 -17.33 -8.79
C GLU A 176 -18.72 -16.67 -10.08
N ALA A 177 -17.84 -15.96 -10.79
CA ALA A 177 -18.15 -15.32 -12.06
C ALA A 177 -18.44 -16.34 -13.18
N ALA A 178 -17.97 -17.59 -13.06
CA ALA A 178 -18.19 -18.65 -14.05
C ALA A 178 -19.57 -19.32 -13.91
N THR A 179 -20.20 -19.25 -12.73
CA THR A 179 -21.52 -19.85 -12.47
C THR A 179 -22.63 -19.34 -13.42
N ASP A 180 -23.72 -20.11 -13.52
CA ASP A 180 -24.88 -19.72 -14.34
C ASP A 180 -25.60 -18.47 -13.82
N LYS A 181 -25.53 -18.23 -12.50
CA LYS A 181 -26.11 -17.07 -11.83
C LYS A 181 -25.09 -16.42 -10.89
N PRO A 182 -24.10 -15.69 -11.44
CA PRO A 182 -23.06 -15.05 -10.64
C PRO A 182 -23.67 -14.04 -9.66
N ARG A 183 -23.19 -14.05 -8.41
CA ARG A 183 -23.60 -13.06 -7.42
C ARG A 183 -22.71 -11.83 -7.53
N SER A 184 -23.12 -10.86 -8.34
CA SER A 184 -22.41 -9.60 -8.57
C SER A 184 -21.94 -8.94 -7.27
N GLY A 185 -22.81 -8.83 -6.26
CA GLY A 185 -22.43 -8.27 -4.95
C GLY A 185 -21.34 -9.04 -4.19
N ARG A 186 -21.18 -10.36 -4.41
CA ARG A 186 -20.07 -11.15 -3.83
C ARG A 186 -18.77 -10.90 -4.60
N ILE A 187 -18.85 -10.85 -5.93
CA ILE A 187 -17.72 -10.57 -6.83
C ILE A 187 -17.16 -9.18 -6.54
N THR A 188 -18.02 -8.15 -6.45
CA THR A 188 -17.61 -6.77 -6.15
C THR A 188 -16.85 -6.68 -4.83
N ARG A 189 -17.39 -7.22 -3.74
CA ARG A 189 -16.74 -7.17 -2.42
C ARG A 189 -15.36 -7.83 -2.43
N ARG A 190 -15.24 -9.02 -3.04
CA ARG A 190 -13.94 -9.69 -3.17
C ARG A 190 -12.93 -8.84 -3.94
N LEU A 191 -13.35 -8.23 -5.05
CA LEU A 191 -12.47 -7.35 -5.82
C LEU A 191 -12.08 -6.08 -5.04
N GLU A 192 -12.96 -5.54 -4.21
CA GLU A 192 -12.66 -4.43 -3.31
C GLU A 192 -11.65 -4.83 -2.22
N ASP A 193 -11.84 -5.99 -1.58
CA ASP A 193 -10.91 -6.54 -0.59
C ASP A 193 -9.51 -6.76 -1.22
N ILE A 194 -9.46 -7.32 -2.43
CA ILE A 194 -8.23 -7.47 -3.22
C ILE A 194 -7.59 -6.10 -3.50
N ALA A 195 -8.39 -5.09 -3.88
CA ALA A 195 -7.88 -3.74 -4.14
C ALA A 195 -7.27 -3.10 -2.89
N GLU A 196 -7.88 -3.32 -1.72
CA GLU A 196 -7.38 -2.81 -0.44
C GLU A 196 -6.02 -3.43 -0.09
N ILE A 197 -5.91 -4.76 -0.17
CA ILE A 197 -4.64 -5.47 0.10
C ILE A 197 -3.54 -4.99 -0.85
N LEU A 198 -3.84 -4.85 -2.14
CA LEU A 198 -2.86 -4.39 -3.13
C LEU A 198 -2.48 -2.91 -2.94
N SER A 199 -3.42 -2.08 -2.48
CA SER A 199 -3.13 -0.70 -2.11
C SER A 199 -2.12 -0.64 -0.96
N ASP A 200 -2.30 -1.47 0.07
CA ASP A 200 -1.41 -1.51 1.22
C ASP A 200 -0.05 -2.13 0.88
N ALA A 201 -0.04 -3.19 0.05
CA ALA A 201 1.18 -3.74 -0.51
C ALA A 201 1.95 -2.67 -1.32
N GLY A 202 1.26 -1.91 -2.16
CA GLY A 202 1.85 -0.80 -2.94
C GLY A 202 2.46 0.30 -2.07
N LYS A 203 1.77 0.72 -1.00
CA LYS A 203 2.29 1.72 -0.04
C LYS A 203 3.54 1.20 0.67
N ALA A 204 3.53 -0.05 1.11
CA ALA A 204 4.66 -0.66 1.79
C ALA A 204 5.86 -0.89 0.85
N ALA A 205 5.61 -1.29 -0.39
CA ALA A 205 6.62 -1.43 -1.44
C ALA A 205 7.28 -0.06 -1.74
N GLN A 206 6.47 0.99 -1.92
CA GLN A 206 6.96 2.36 -2.08
C GLN A 206 7.81 2.82 -0.88
N ALA A 207 7.36 2.54 0.35
CA ALA A 207 8.11 2.89 1.56
C ALA A 207 9.46 2.15 1.67
N ALA A 208 9.56 0.94 1.12
CA ALA A 208 10.78 0.16 1.07
C ALA A 208 11.72 0.55 -0.09
N GLY A 209 11.31 1.50 -0.95
CA GLY A 209 12.04 1.84 -2.18
C GLY A 209 12.03 0.71 -3.23
N ASN A 210 11.21 -0.32 -3.02
CA ASN A 210 11.07 -1.44 -3.93
C ASN A 210 9.80 -1.23 -4.75
N PHE A 211 9.94 -0.73 -5.97
CA PHE A 211 8.79 -0.54 -6.84
C PHE A 211 8.30 -1.90 -7.33
N GLY A 212 7.29 -2.46 -6.65
CA GLY A 212 6.56 -3.63 -7.11
C GLY A 212 5.81 -3.30 -8.41
N ALA A 213 6.52 -3.33 -9.52
CA ALA A 213 6.01 -2.91 -10.82
C ALA A 213 4.83 -3.77 -11.27
N ALA A 214 4.75 -5.03 -10.83
CA ALA A 214 3.60 -5.87 -11.11
C ALA A 214 2.41 -5.50 -10.21
N VAL A 215 2.62 -5.25 -8.90
CA VAL A 215 1.56 -4.81 -7.98
C VAL A 215 0.93 -3.48 -8.42
N LEU A 216 1.73 -2.54 -8.93
CA LEU A 216 1.19 -1.26 -9.42
C LEU A 216 0.37 -1.40 -10.71
N LYS A 217 0.68 -2.40 -11.55
CA LYS A 217 -0.05 -2.67 -12.80
C LYS A 217 -1.44 -3.26 -12.56
N THR A 218 -1.71 -3.83 -11.38
CA THR A 218 -2.99 -4.48 -11.08
C THR A 218 -4.11 -3.50 -10.71
N ALA A 219 -3.77 -2.36 -10.12
CA ALA A 219 -4.73 -1.33 -9.70
C ALA A 219 -5.73 -0.91 -10.81
N PRO A 220 -5.30 -0.54 -12.03
CA PRO A 220 -6.24 -0.22 -13.11
C PRO A 220 -7.10 -1.43 -13.52
N ILE A 221 -6.56 -2.66 -13.45
CA ILE A 221 -7.27 -3.88 -13.88
C ILE A 221 -8.44 -4.12 -12.93
N ILE A 222 -8.18 -4.05 -11.63
CA ILE A 222 -9.19 -4.27 -10.60
C ILE A 222 -10.26 -3.19 -10.65
N ALA A 223 -9.90 -1.93 -10.82
CA ALA A 223 -10.88 -0.86 -10.99
C ALA A 223 -11.77 -1.08 -12.23
N GLY A 224 -11.18 -1.54 -13.34
CA GLY A 224 -11.91 -1.92 -14.55
C GLY A 224 -12.87 -3.10 -14.32
N LEU A 225 -12.40 -4.14 -13.61
CA LEU A 225 -13.19 -5.31 -13.24
C LEU A 225 -14.36 -4.93 -12.33
N ILE A 226 -14.13 -4.20 -11.24
CA ILE A 226 -15.18 -3.74 -10.31
C ILE A 226 -16.29 -3.01 -11.06
N LYS A 227 -15.92 -2.07 -11.93
CA LYS A 227 -16.88 -1.33 -12.75
C LYS A 227 -17.67 -2.24 -13.69
N ALA A 228 -17.01 -3.24 -14.28
CA ALA A 228 -17.67 -4.15 -15.21
C ALA A 228 -18.62 -5.14 -14.53
N VAL A 229 -18.42 -5.47 -13.24
CA VAL A 229 -19.31 -6.38 -12.50
C VAL A 229 -20.77 -5.93 -12.62
N SER A 230 -21.08 -4.65 -12.39
CA SER A 230 -22.44 -4.12 -12.45
C SER A 230 -23.06 -4.07 -13.85
N HIS A 231 -22.24 -4.23 -14.89
CA HIS A 231 -22.69 -4.19 -16.28
C HIS A 231 -22.83 -5.59 -16.90
N ILE A 232 -22.05 -6.56 -16.41
CA ILE A 232 -22.01 -7.93 -16.95
C ILE A 232 -22.94 -8.86 -16.17
N PHE A 233 -23.07 -8.68 -14.85
CA PHE A 233 -23.78 -9.59 -13.94
C PHE A 233 -24.89 -8.88 -13.16
#